data_AF-A0A355CFY2-F1
#
_entry.id   AF-A0A355CFY2-F1
#
_cell.length_a   1.000
_cell.length_b   1.000
_cell.length_c   1.000
_cell.angle_alpha   90.00
_cell.angle_beta   90.00
_cell.angle_gamma   90.00
#
_symmetry.space_group_name_H-M   'P 1'
#
loop_
_entity.id
_entity.type
_entity.pdbx_description
1 polymer ?
#
loop_
_entity_poly.entity_id
_entity_poly.type
_entity_poly.pdbx_seq_one_letter_code
_entity_poly.pdbx_strand_id
1 'polypeptide(L)'
;MERINELRLKLDKYSDRTPQDELLRELILEICSESVDIPQRRKMVDKLFRKLQLSPKLSKVSHPYYYEAQNETWLWLNKHLHEFNPQRSPIQASLITWVKGHLRYRIQDLYTGKNGKNQNTLPLEALEYSKFYKGCLDGWDAEIERIEREEKQALARAIANY
;
A
#
# COMPACT_ATOMS: atom_id res chain seq x y z
N MET A 1 -3.66 -23.87 -14.51
CA MET A 1 -2.22 -24.28 -14.59
C MET A 1 -1.33 -23.35 -15.42
N GLU A 2 -1.66 -22.97 -16.66
CA GLU A 2 -0.75 -22.16 -17.51
C GLU A 2 -0.47 -20.76 -16.93
N ARG A 3 -1.52 -20.08 -16.44
CA ARG A 3 -1.43 -18.72 -15.87
C ARG A 3 -0.56 -18.60 -14.61
N ILE A 4 -0.55 -19.63 -13.74
CA ILE A 4 0.29 -19.64 -12.54
C ILE A 4 1.76 -19.92 -12.88
N ASN A 5 2.02 -20.71 -13.93
CA ASN A 5 3.37 -20.95 -14.42
C ASN A 5 3.97 -19.68 -15.03
N GLU A 6 3.18 -18.92 -15.80
CA GLU A 6 3.61 -17.61 -16.30
C GLU A 6 3.91 -16.63 -15.17
N LEU A 7 3.04 -16.55 -14.15
CA LEU A 7 3.26 -15.70 -12.98
C LEU A 7 4.56 -16.10 -12.26
N ARG A 8 4.80 -17.40 -12.08
CA ARG A 8 6.04 -17.92 -11.48
C ARG A 8 7.27 -17.48 -12.27
N LEU A 9 7.28 -17.65 -13.59
CA LEU A 9 8.40 -17.23 -14.46
C LEU A 9 8.66 -15.73 -14.34
N LYS A 10 7.60 -14.91 -14.32
CA LYS A 10 7.72 -13.46 -14.12
C LYS A 10 8.32 -13.14 -12.76
N LEU A 11 7.84 -13.75 -11.68
CA LEU A 11 8.38 -13.52 -10.34
C LEU A 11 9.84 -13.96 -10.23
N ASP A 12 10.21 -15.10 -10.81
CA ASP A 12 11.60 -15.59 -10.84
C ASP A 12 12.55 -14.64 -11.57
N LYS A 13 12.08 -13.96 -12.63
CA LYS A 13 12.86 -12.98 -13.36
C LYS A 13 13.18 -11.72 -12.54
N TYR A 14 12.28 -11.30 -11.66
CA TYR A 14 12.40 -10.03 -10.92
C TYR A 14 12.72 -10.19 -9.43
N SER A 15 12.85 -11.43 -8.93
CA SER A 15 13.33 -11.69 -7.57
C SER A 15 14.76 -11.19 -7.39
N ASP A 16 15.03 -10.47 -6.31
CA ASP A 16 16.40 -10.13 -5.91
C ASP A 16 17.08 -11.25 -5.08
N ARG A 17 16.37 -12.37 -4.88
CA ARG A 17 16.79 -13.54 -4.10
C ARG A 17 17.05 -13.27 -2.62
N THR A 18 16.65 -12.10 -2.10
CA THR A 18 16.67 -11.87 -0.66
C THR A 18 15.62 -12.74 0.04
N PRO A 19 15.84 -13.13 1.30
CA PRO A 19 14.86 -13.93 2.04
C PRO A 19 13.48 -13.27 2.08
N GLN A 20 13.42 -11.93 2.15
CA GLN A 20 12.18 -11.17 2.20
C GLN A 20 11.43 -11.21 0.86
N ASP A 21 12.14 -11.11 -0.26
CA ASP A 21 11.54 -11.11 -1.60
C ASP A 21 11.12 -12.52 -2.04
N GLU A 22 11.86 -13.56 -1.64
CA GLU A 22 11.44 -14.96 -1.86
C GLU A 22 10.21 -15.33 -1.01
N LEU A 23 10.17 -14.93 0.27
CA LEU A 23 8.97 -15.12 1.10
C LEU A 23 7.75 -14.40 0.53
N LEU A 24 7.96 -13.24 -0.11
CA LEU A 24 6.90 -12.51 -0.79
C LEU A 24 6.45 -13.24 -2.06
N ARG A 25 7.41 -13.72 -2.87
CA ARG A 25 7.16 -14.50 -4.08
C ARG A 25 6.33 -15.75 -3.77
N GLU A 26 6.74 -16.54 -2.78
CA GLU A 26 6.03 -17.75 -2.34
C GLU A 26 4.61 -17.41 -1.90
N LEU A 27 4.45 -16.37 -1.08
CA LEU A 27 3.13 -15.94 -0.60
C LEU A 27 2.21 -15.54 -1.76
N ILE A 28 2.71 -14.83 -2.79
CA ILE A 28 1.93 -14.47 -3.98
C ILE A 28 1.50 -15.74 -4.74
N LEU A 29 2.42 -16.68 -4.95
CA LEU A 29 2.12 -17.93 -5.65
C LEU A 29 1.10 -18.79 -4.91
N GLU A 30 1.21 -18.89 -3.59
CA GLU A 30 0.23 -19.58 -2.74
C GLU A 30 -1.16 -18.95 -2.88
N ILE A 31 -1.29 -17.62 -2.75
CA ILE A 31 -2.57 -16.90 -2.87
C ILE A 31 -3.22 -17.11 -4.26
N CYS A 32 -2.39 -17.24 -5.29
CA CYS A 32 -2.83 -17.42 -6.68
C CYS A 32 -3.06 -18.89 -7.07
N SER A 33 -2.77 -19.85 -6.19
CA SER A 33 -3.01 -21.27 -6.45
C SER A 33 -4.51 -21.60 -6.46
N GLU A 34 -4.93 -22.41 -7.44
CA GLU A 34 -6.31 -22.86 -7.63
C GLU A 34 -6.83 -23.75 -6.47
N SER A 35 -5.92 -24.28 -5.64
CA SER A 35 -6.21 -25.23 -4.56
C SER A 35 -6.51 -24.61 -3.20
N VAL A 36 -6.44 -23.28 -3.07
CA VAL A 36 -6.56 -22.61 -1.78
C VAL A 36 -8.02 -22.31 -1.45
N ASP A 37 -8.46 -22.74 -0.27
CA ASP A 37 -9.79 -22.40 0.22
C ASP A 37 -9.95 -20.88 0.45
N ILE A 38 -11.19 -20.39 0.41
CA ILE A 38 -11.48 -18.95 0.54
C ILE A 38 -11.01 -18.37 1.90
N PRO A 39 -11.29 -19.00 3.07
CA PRO A 39 -10.76 -18.57 4.36
C PRO A 39 -9.22 -18.43 4.45
N GLN A 40 -8.48 -19.42 3.98
CA GLN A 40 -7.03 -19.49 4.00
C GLN A 40 -6.45 -18.47 3.04
N ARG A 41 -7.07 -18.32 1.87
CA ARG A 41 -6.73 -17.24 0.93
C ARG A 41 -6.84 -15.86 1.59
N ARG A 42 -7.93 -15.61 2.32
CA ARG A 42 -8.11 -14.34 3.06
C ARG A 42 -6.99 -14.11 4.08
N LYS A 43 -6.66 -15.12 4.89
CA LYS A 43 -5.55 -15.03 5.86
C LYS A 43 -4.20 -14.72 5.20
N MET A 44 -3.92 -15.32 4.04
CA MET A 44 -2.69 -15.09 3.30
C MET A 44 -2.64 -13.69 2.69
N VAL A 45 -3.75 -13.20 2.16
CA VAL A 45 -3.88 -11.81 1.69
C VAL A 45 -3.75 -10.82 2.84
N ASP A 46 -4.31 -11.10 4.02
CA ASP A 46 -4.13 -10.26 5.20
C ASP A 46 -2.66 -10.21 5.65
N LYS A 47 -1.94 -11.34 5.55
CA LYS A 47 -0.50 -11.42 5.83
C LYS A 47 0.30 -10.59 4.82
N LEU A 48 -0.04 -10.68 3.53
CA LEU A 48 0.55 -9.87 2.46
C LEU A 48 0.34 -8.37 2.73
N PHE A 49 -0.90 -8.01 3.06
CA PHE A 49 -1.30 -6.65 3.37
C PHE A 49 -0.52 -6.07 4.55
N ARG A 50 -0.44 -6.78 5.69
CA ARG A 50 0.36 -6.34 6.85
C ARG A 50 1.82 -6.08 6.46
N LYS A 51 2.42 -6.94 5.63
CA LYS A 51 3.79 -6.74 5.13
C LYS A 51 3.92 -5.48 4.26
N LEU A 52 2.91 -5.19 3.45
CA LEU A 52 2.89 -4.00 2.59
C LEU A 52 2.66 -2.71 3.39
N GLN A 53 1.79 -2.71 4.39
CA GLN A 53 1.52 -1.54 5.24
C GLN A 53 2.72 -1.11 6.07
N LEU A 54 3.50 -2.07 6.56
CA LEU A 54 4.72 -1.79 7.31
C LEU A 54 5.84 -1.21 6.42
N SER A 55 5.66 -1.18 5.10
CA SER A 55 6.60 -0.52 4.21
C SER A 55 6.48 1.00 4.33
N PRO A 56 7.57 1.72 4.66
CA PRO A 56 7.58 3.19 4.68
C PRO A 56 7.16 3.79 3.34
N LYS A 57 7.31 3.03 2.26
CA LYS A 57 6.92 3.47 0.93
C LYS A 57 5.40 3.55 0.80
N LEU A 58 4.60 2.73 1.49
CA LEU A 58 3.13 2.74 1.41
C LEU A 58 2.49 3.53 2.55
N SER A 59 3.25 4.41 3.20
CA SER A 59 2.82 5.16 4.38
C SER A 59 1.53 5.95 4.14
N LYS A 60 0.85 6.23 5.25
CA LYS A 60 -0.43 6.93 5.28
C LYS A 60 -0.26 8.32 4.69
N VAL A 61 -1.11 8.66 3.73
CA VAL A 61 -1.28 10.04 3.28
C VAL A 61 -2.47 10.60 4.05
N SER A 62 -2.35 11.80 4.60
CA SER A 62 -3.51 12.50 5.15
C SER A 62 -4.50 12.76 4.03
N HIS A 63 -5.51 11.92 3.85
CA HIS A 63 -6.55 12.20 2.88
C HIS A 63 -7.89 11.77 3.48
N PRO A 64 -8.94 12.60 3.42
CA PRO A 64 -10.25 12.25 3.98
C PRO A 64 -10.77 10.90 3.48
N TYR A 65 -10.43 10.54 2.23
CA TYR A 65 -10.82 9.27 1.60
C TYR A 65 -9.74 8.19 1.64
N TYR A 66 -8.60 8.40 2.32
CA TYR A 66 -7.48 7.45 2.31
C TYR A 66 -7.90 6.06 2.82
N TYR A 67 -8.58 6.00 3.97
CA TYR A 67 -8.97 4.72 4.58
C TYR A 67 -10.01 3.96 3.76
N GLU A 68 -10.94 4.68 3.14
CA GLU A 68 -11.93 4.11 2.23
C GLU A 68 -11.27 3.58 0.96
N ALA A 69 -10.43 4.39 0.30
CA ALA A 69 -9.65 3.99 -0.87
C ALA A 69 -8.71 2.81 -0.54
N GLN A 70 -8.14 2.81 0.65
CA GLN A 70 -7.29 1.74 1.16
C GLN A 70 -8.08 0.43 1.27
N ASN A 71 -9.26 0.44 1.91
CA ASN A 71 -10.13 -0.74 1.99
C ASN A 71 -10.55 -1.28 0.61
N GLU A 72 -10.93 -0.39 -0.31
CA GLU A 72 -11.28 -0.79 -1.68
C GLU A 72 -10.07 -1.38 -2.42
N THR A 73 -8.88 -0.81 -2.21
CA THR A 73 -7.63 -1.31 -2.77
C THR A 73 -7.33 -2.73 -2.30
N TRP A 74 -7.65 -3.09 -1.06
CA TRP A 74 -7.46 -4.46 -0.57
C TRP A 74 -8.42 -5.46 -1.17
N LEU A 75 -9.68 -5.07 -1.31
CA LEU A 75 -10.68 -5.89 -2.00
C LEU A 75 -10.29 -6.09 -3.46
N TRP A 76 -9.77 -5.05 -4.12
CA TRP A 76 -9.24 -5.13 -5.47
C TRP A 76 -8.01 -6.03 -5.54
N LEU A 77 -7.01 -5.85 -4.66
CA LEU A 77 -5.79 -6.65 -4.62
C LEU A 77 -6.12 -8.14 -4.43
N ASN A 78 -7.04 -8.45 -3.52
CA ASN A 78 -7.53 -9.79 -3.30
C ASN A 78 -8.14 -10.42 -4.55
N LYS A 79 -8.72 -9.64 -5.48
CA LYS A 79 -9.30 -10.18 -6.72
C LYS A 79 -8.28 -10.27 -7.86
N HIS A 80 -7.36 -9.31 -7.95
CA HIS A 80 -6.51 -9.11 -9.12
C HIS A 80 -5.06 -9.56 -8.93
N LEU A 81 -4.66 -10.07 -7.75
CA LEU A 81 -3.26 -10.47 -7.52
C LEU A 81 -2.70 -11.42 -8.59
N HIS A 82 -3.56 -12.25 -9.19
CA HIS A 82 -3.21 -13.16 -10.28
C HIS A 82 -2.85 -12.47 -11.62
N GLU A 83 -3.14 -11.18 -11.75
CA GLU A 83 -2.78 -10.31 -12.88
C GLU A 83 -1.50 -9.51 -12.61
N PHE A 84 -0.93 -9.64 -11.40
CA PHE A 84 0.27 -8.91 -11.04
C PHE A 84 1.42 -9.26 -11.99
N ASN A 85 2.00 -8.21 -12.59
CA ASN A 85 3.11 -8.34 -13.53
C ASN A 85 4.28 -7.47 -13.04
N PRO A 86 5.28 -8.04 -12.35
CA PRO A 86 6.43 -7.29 -11.87
C PRO A 86 7.15 -6.59 -13.03
N GLN A 87 7.56 -5.33 -12.81
CA GLN A 87 8.27 -4.50 -13.81
C GLN A 87 9.71 -4.18 -13.39
N ARG A 88 10.04 -4.42 -12.11
CA ARG A 88 11.34 -4.13 -11.51
C ARG A 88 11.63 -5.06 -10.33
N SER A 89 12.92 -5.27 -10.08
CA SER A 89 13.41 -5.93 -8.87
C SER A 89 13.62 -4.89 -7.74
N PRO A 90 13.38 -5.24 -6.46
CA PRO A 90 12.76 -6.48 -5.98
C PRO A 90 11.26 -6.58 -6.30
N ILE A 91 10.69 -7.79 -6.21
CA ILE A 91 9.24 -8.04 -6.36
C ILE A 91 8.46 -7.12 -5.42
N GLN A 92 8.95 -6.92 -4.18
CA GLN A 92 8.37 -6.01 -3.22
C GLN A 92 8.22 -4.58 -3.76
N ALA A 93 9.24 -4.06 -4.44
CA ALA A 93 9.20 -2.71 -5.00
C ALA A 93 8.17 -2.62 -6.14
N SER A 94 8.11 -3.62 -7.02
CA SER A 94 7.07 -3.71 -8.06
C SER A 94 5.66 -3.77 -7.46
N LEU A 95 5.45 -4.61 -6.45
CA LEU A 95 4.14 -4.79 -5.82
C LEU A 95 3.66 -3.53 -5.13
N ILE A 96 4.53 -2.86 -4.36
CA ILE A 96 4.21 -1.56 -3.73
C ILE A 96 3.78 -0.55 -4.79
N THR A 97 4.47 -0.51 -5.93
CA THR A 97 4.18 0.44 -7.01
C THR A 97 2.80 0.20 -7.62
N TRP A 98 2.49 -1.06 -7.88
CA TRP A 98 1.21 -1.46 -8.44
C TRP A 98 0.05 -1.15 -7.50
N VAL A 99 0.20 -1.46 -6.21
CA VAL A 99 -0.77 -1.13 -5.16
C VAL A 99 -0.93 0.39 -5.00
N LYS A 100 0.17 1.14 -4.98
CA LYS A 100 0.15 2.60 -4.94
C LYS A 100 -0.63 3.22 -6.10
N GLY A 101 -0.40 2.73 -7.32
CA GLY A 101 -1.10 3.21 -8.51
C GLY A 101 -2.60 3.04 -8.33
N HIS A 102 -3.05 1.85 -7.93
CA HIS A 102 -4.47 1.60 -7.70
C HIS A 102 -5.05 2.48 -6.57
N LEU A 103 -4.35 2.58 -5.45
CA LEU A 103 -4.77 3.41 -4.31
C LEU A 103 -4.95 4.87 -4.72
N ARG A 104 -4.05 5.40 -5.55
CA ARG A 104 -4.11 6.77 -6.08
C ARG A 104 -5.35 6.98 -6.94
N TYR A 105 -5.65 6.05 -7.86
CA TYR A 105 -6.89 6.11 -8.65
C TYR A 105 -8.13 6.05 -7.77
N ARG A 106 -8.15 5.21 -6.72
CA ARG A 106 -9.30 5.13 -5.81
C ARG A 106 -9.54 6.40 -5.01
N ILE A 107 -8.48 7.04 -4.55
CA ILE A 107 -8.59 8.35 -3.90
C ILE A 107 -9.21 9.38 -4.86
N GLN A 108 -8.78 9.38 -6.13
CA GLN A 108 -9.30 10.28 -7.16
C GLN A 108 -10.77 9.98 -7.51
N ASP A 109 -11.15 8.71 -7.64
CA ASP A 109 -12.52 8.28 -7.91
C ASP A 109 -13.46 8.76 -6.78
N LEU A 110 -13.08 8.51 -5.52
CA LEU A 110 -13.84 8.92 -4.35
C LEU A 110 -13.96 10.45 -4.27
N TYR A 111 -12.89 11.16 -4.58
CA TYR A 111 -12.90 12.62 -4.63
C TYR A 111 -13.85 13.15 -5.71
N THR A 112 -13.76 12.63 -6.94
CA THR A 112 -14.58 13.07 -8.08
C THR A 112 -16.05 12.70 -7.92
N GLY A 113 -16.31 11.50 -7.38
CA GLY A 113 -17.66 11.00 -7.11
C GLY A 113 -18.36 11.74 -5.97
N LYS A 114 -17.65 12.08 -4.88
CA LYS A 114 -18.22 12.78 -3.72
C LYS A 114 -18.32 14.29 -3.91
N ASN A 115 -17.46 14.88 -4.75
CA ASN A 115 -17.49 16.33 -5.06
C ASN A 115 -18.27 16.68 -6.34
N GLY A 116 -18.89 15.68 -7.00
CA GLY A 116 -19.93 15.82 -8.01
C GLY A 116 -19.62 16.74 -9.20
N LYS A 117 -19.19 16.18 -10.34
CA LYS A 117 -19.30 16.70 -11.74
C LYS A 117 -18.98 18.18 -12.07
N ASN A 118 -18.50 19.01 -11.13
CA ASN A 118 -18.40 20.46 -11.31
C ASN A 118 -17.00 21.04 -11.11
N GLN A 119 -15.93 20.24 -11.26
CA GLN A 119 -14.59 20.79 -11.36
C GLN A 119 -13.82 20.05 -12.45
N ASN A 120 -13.23 20.82 -13.36
CA ASN A 120 -12.32 20.35 -14.41
C ASN A 120 -11.45 19.22 -13.86
N THR A 121 -11.59 18.03 -14.43
CA THR A 121 -10.82 16.85 -14.04
C THR A 121 -9.35 17.19 -14.21
N LEU A 122 -8.69 17.59 -13.13
CA LEU A 122 -7.26 17.87 -13.17
C LEU A 122 -6.56 16.54 -13.40
N PRO A 123 -5.63 16.46 -14.37
CA PRO A 123 -4.79 15.30 -14.58
C PRO A 123 -4.13 14.89 -13.27
N LEU A 124 -3.84 13.59 -13.13
CA LEU A 124 -3.23 13.05 -11.93
C LEU A 124 -1.95 13.83 -11.54
N GLU A 125 -1.13 14.20 -12.52
CA GLU A 125 0.07 15.02 -12.31
C GLU A 125 -0.27 16.42 -11.76
N ALA A 126 -1.36 17.04 -12.21
CA ALA A 126 -1.77 18.35 -11.74
C ALA A 126 -2.24 18.31 -10.27
N LEU A 127 -2.87 17.22 -9.83
CA LEU A 127 -3.19 17.04 -8.41
C LEU A 127 -1.92 16.91 -7.56
N GLU A 128 -0.92 16.14 -8.01
CA GLU A 128 0.41 16.02 -7.36
C GLU A 128 1.14 17.37 -7.27
N TYR A 129 1.10 18.18 -8.32
CA TYR A 129 1.74 19.49 -8.37
C TYR A 129 0.96 20.60 -7.64
N SER A 130 -0.37 20.47 -7.49
CA SER A 130 -1.25 21.52 -6.95
C SER A 130 -1.05 21.88 -5.48
N LYS A 131 -0.08 21.27 -4.78
CA LYS A 131 0.09 21.34 -3.32
C LYS A 131 -1.12 20.82 -2.52
N PHE A 132 -2.15 20.25 -3.17
CA PHE A 132 -3.28 19.60 -2.51
C PHE A 132 -2.83 18.39 -1.67
N TYR A 133 -1.85 17.63 -2.16
CA TYR A 133 -1.17 16.59 -1.37
C TYR A 133 -0.08 17.12 -0.42
N LYS A 134 0.39 18.37 -0.60
CA LYS A 134 1.45 18.96 0.23
C LYS A 134 0.92 19.36 1.61
N GLY A 135 -0.25 20.00 1.68
CA GLY A 135 -0.91 20.31 2.97
C GLY A 135 -1.29 19.06 3.79
N CYS A 136 -1.29 17.89 3.15
CA CYS A 136 -1.58 16.60 3.77
C CYS A 136 -0.33 15.89 4.32
N LEU A 137 0.88 16.20 3.83
CA LEU A 137 2.13 15.71 4.41
C LEU A 137 2.53 16.55 5.64
N ASP A 138 2.44 17.87 5.53
CA ASP A 138 2.98 18.80 6.53
C ASP A 138 2.25 18.73 7.90
N GLY A 139 0.98 18.32 7.90
CA GLY A 139 0.17 18.22 9.12
C GLY A 139 0.47 17.01 10.01
N TRP A 140 1.01 15.92 9.45
CA TRP A 140 1.26 14.68 10.21
C TRP A 140 2.69 14.57 10.70
N ASP A 141 3.67 15.10 9.98
CA ASP A 141 5.04 15.22 10.50
C ASP A 141 5.06 16.12 11.75
N ALA A 142 4.29 17.21 11.74
CA ALA A 142 4.11 18.08 12.91
C ALA A 142 3.38 17.38 14.08
N GLU A 143 2.41 16.51 13.79
CA GLU A 143 1.66 15.75 14.79
C GLU A 143 2.52 14.63 15.41
N ILE A 144 3.28 13.91 14.59
CA ILE A 144 4.22 12.87 15.02
C ILE A 144 5.33 13.49 15.87
N GLU A 145 5.92 14.61 15.42
CA GLU A 145 6.89 15.35 16.23
C GLU A 145 6.31 15.88 17.54
N ARG A 146 5.00 16.18 17.59
CA ARG A 146 4.33 16.60 18.83
C ARG A 146 4.19 15.42 19.80
N ILE A 147 3.70 14.29 19.31
CA ILE A 147 3.53 13.05 20.10
C ILE A 147 4.89 12.57 20.64
N GLU A 148 5.92 12.51 19.78
CA GLU A 148 7.26 12.09 20.20
C GLU A 148 7.90 13.05 21.21
N ARG A 149 7.62 14.36 21.13
CA ARG A 149 8.06 15.34 22.14
C ARG A 149 7.34 15.15 23.47
N GLU A 150 6.04 14.93 23.45
CA GLU A 150 5.24 14.70 24.66
C GLU A 150 5.70 13.43 25.40
N GLU A 151 5.95 12.34 24.66
CA GLU A 151 6.46 11.09 25.23
C GLU A 151 7.87 11.24 25.82
N LYS A 152 8.78 11.93 25.12
CA LYS A 152 10.13 12.23 25.64
C LYS A 152 10.07 13.09 26.90
N GLN A 153 9.18 14.08 26.94
CA GLN A 153 9.00 14.92 28.13
C GLN A 153 8.39 14.14 29.30
N ALA A 154 7.42 13.28 29.05
CA ALA A 154 6.83 12.42 30.07
C ALA A 154 7.88 11.47 30.67
N LEU A 155 8.72 10.87 29.83
CA LEU A 155 9.83 10.02 30.27
C LEU A 155 10.87 10.81 31.08
N ALA A 156 11.26 12.00 30.62
CA ALA A 156 12.21 12.84 31.34
C ALA A 156 11.67 13.27 32.72
N ARG A 157 10.37 13.59 32.83
CA ARG A 157 9.71 13.88 34.11
C ARG A 157 9.66 12.66 35.02
N ALA A 158 9.41 11.47 34.49
CA ALA A 158 9.41 10.24 35.26
C ALA A 158 10.80 9.90 35.81
N ILE A 159 11.86 10.17 35.05
CA ILE A 159 13.25 10.00 35.48
C ILE A 159 13.64 11.05 36.52
N ALA A 160 13.21 12.31 36.37
CA ALA A 160 13.52 13.37 37.32
C ALA A 160 12.79 13.23 38.68
N ASN A 161 11.76 12.39 38.76
CA ASN A 161 11.01 12.09 39.98
C ASN A 161 11.46 10.77 40.65
N TYR A 162 12.56 10.16 40.17
CA TYR A 162 13.29 9.07 40.81
C TYR A 162 14.54 9.61 41.50
#